data_AF-A0A9P6LRK3-F1
#
_entry.id   AF-A0A9P6LRK3-F1
#
_cell.length_a   1.000
_cell.length_b   1.000
_cell.length_c   1.000
_cell.angle_alpha   90.00
_cell.angle_beta   90.00
_cell.angle_gamma   90.00
#
_symmetry.space_group_name_H-M   'P 1'
#
loop_
_entity.id
_entity.type
_entity.pdbx_description
1 polymer ?
#
loop_
_entity_poly.entity_id
_entity_poly.type
_entity_poly.pdbx_seq_one_letter_code
_entity_poly.pdbx_strand_id
1 'polypeptide(L)'
;MSSDMVERIATARKEAEFLKDKIKEKKQALNDTSLKSMSQELEPLTRIGMRIRRVLKGHLAKIYAMHWATDKRHLVSASQDGKLIVWDA
;
A
#
# COMPACT_ATOMS: atom_id res chain seq x y z
N MET A 1 -30.71 21.95 23.12
CA MET A 1 -29.54 21.93 22.21
C MET A 1 -28.68 20.68 22.38
N SER A 2 -28.25 20.28 23.59
CA SER A 2 -27.46 19.05 23.80
C SER A 2 -28.17 17.74 23.40
N SER A 3 -29.46 17.60 23.73
CA SER A 3 -30.25 16.39 23.40
C SER A 3 -30.43 16.17 21.88
N ASP A 4 -30.72 17.24 21.13
CA ASP A 4 -30.85 17.21 19.67
C ASP A 4 -29.54 16.75 19.00
N MET A 5 -28.40 17.21 19.51
CA MET A 5 -27.10 16.80 19.01
C MET A 5 -26.83 15.30 19.24
N VAL A 6 -27.20 14.75 20.40
CA VAL A 6 -27.05 13.31 20.71
C VAL A 6 -27.93 12.46 19.82
N GLU A 7 -29.17 12.87 19.58
CA GLU A 7 -30.11 12.16 18.71
C GLU A 7 -29.68 12.17 17.24
N ARG A 8 -29.16 13.31 16.76
CA ARG A 8 -28.56 13.41 15.42
C ARG A 8 -27.33 12.53 15.27
N ILE A 9 -26.47 12.46 16.29
CA ILE A 9 -25.31 11.54 16.30
C ILE A 9 -25.78 10.08 16.28
N ALA A 10 -26.80 9.71 17.05
CA ALA A 10 -27.33 8.36 17.08
C ALA A 10 -27.93 7.96 15.72
N THR A 11 -28.67 8.88 15.09
CA THR A 11 -29.26 8.69 13.75
C THR A 11 -28.17 8.51 12.70
N ALA A 12 -27.16 9.39 12.70
CA ALA A 12 -26.04 9.30 11.76
C ALA A 12 -25.24 7.99 11.93
N ARG A 13 -25.04 7.51 13.16
CA ARG A 13 -24.39 6.20 13.41
C ARG A 13 -25.21 5.04 12.86
N LYS A 14 -26.54 5.08 13.05
CA LYS A 14 -27.44 4.05 12.53
C LYS A 14 -27.44 4.02 11.00
N GLU A 15 -27.46 5.19 10.37
CA GLU A 15 -27.37 5.31 8.92
C GLU A 15 -26.01 4.82 8.39
N ALA A 16 -24.90 5.14 9.08
CA ALA A 16 -23.57 4.67 8.69
C ALA A 16 -23.46 3.13 8.74
N GLU A 17 -23.96 2.48 9.80
CA GLU A 17 -23.98 1.02 9.86
C GLU A 17 -24.90 0.42 8.77
N PHE A 18 -26.06 1.02 8.53
CA PHE A 18 -26.94 0.58 7.44
C PHE A 18 -26.26 0.66 6.06
N LEU A 19 -25.57 1.76 5.75
CA LEU A 19 -24.85 1.92 4.50
C LEU A 19 -23.67 0.94 4.39
N LYS A 20 -22.98 0.67 5.49
CA LYS A 20 -21.89 -0.32 5.55
C LYS A 20 -22.39 -1.73 5.26
N ASP A 21 -23.53 -2.12 5.81
CA ASP A 21 -24.17 -3.42 5.53
C ASP A 21 -24.59 -3.51 4.06
N LYS A 22 -25.19 -2.44 3.50
CA LYS A 22 -25.56 -2.38 2.08
C LYS A 22 -24.35 -2.47 1.15
N ILE A 23 -23.22 -1.86 1.51
CA ILE A 23 -21.95 -1.98 0.77
C ILE A 23 -21.44 -3.42 0.85
N LYS A 24 -21.48 -4.05 2.03
CA LYS A 24 -21.05 -5.43 2.23
C LYS A 24 -21.88 -6.40 1.38
N GLU A 25 -23.19 -6.26 1.39
CA GLU A 25 -24.12 -7.07 0.58
C GLU A 25 -23.82 -6.91 -0.91
N LYS A 26 -23.69 -5.68 -1.41
CA LYS A 26 -23.32 -5.43 -2.81
C LYS A 26 -21.97 -6.03 -3.18
N LYS A 27 -20.96 -5.90 -2.32
CA LYS A 27 -19.64 -6.50 -2.55
C LYS A 27 -19.73 -8.02 -2.61
N GLN A 28 -20.53 -8.65 -1.76
CA GLN A 28 -20.75 -10.10 -1.77
C GLN A 28 -21.49 -10.55 -3.03
N ALA A 29 -22.53 -9.82 -3.44
CA ALA A 29 -23.30 -10.12 -4.64
C ALA A 29 -22.45 -10.04 -5.93
N LEU A 30 -21.46 -9.15 -5.97
CA LEU A 30 -20.53 -9.00 -7.10
C LEU A 30 -19.29 -9.91 -7.02
N ASN A 31 -19.13 -10.69 -5.94
CA ASN A 31 -17.96 -11.55 -5.73
C ASN A 31 -18.17 -12.92 -6.36
N ASP A 32 -18.19 -12.95 -7.69
CA ASP A 32 -18.45 -14.12 -8.53
C ASP A 32 -17.28 -15.12 -8.61
N THR A 33 -16.05 -14.67 -8.35
CA THR A 33 -14.84 -15.49 -8.39
C THR A 33 -13.74 -14.93 -7.50
N SER A 34 -12.59 -15.59 -7.45
CA SER A 34 -11.40 -15.13 -6.73
C SER A 34 -10.19 -15.09 -7.65
N LEU A 35 -9.20 -14.24 -7.31
CA LEU A 35 -7.92 -14.24 -8.04
C LEU A 35 -7.28 -15.63 -8.05
N LYS A 36 -7.38 -16.37 -6.94
CA LYS A 36 -6.82 -17.72 -6.81
C LYS A 36 -7.51 -18.74 -7.71
N SER A 37 -8.83 -18.69 -7.88
CA SER A 37 -9.56 -19.58 -8.80
C SER A 37 -9.23 -19.25 -10.25
N MET A 38 -9.11 -17.97 -10.59
CA MET A 38 -8.76 -17.55 -11.95
C MET A 38 -7.29 -17.81 -12.32
N SER A 39 -6.38 -17.84 -11.34
CA SER A 39 -4.96 -18.08 -11.60
C SER A 39 -4.53 -19.55 -11.49
N GLN A 40 -5.46 -20.52 -11.37
CA GLN A 40 -5.11 -21.95 -11.17
C GLN A 40 -4.38 -22.55 -12.37
N GLU A 41 -4.72 -22.11 -13.57
CA GLU A 41 -4.17 -22.64 -14.82
C GLU A 41 -2.88 -21.93 -15.22
N LEU A 42 -2.45 -20.89 -14.49
CA LEU A 42 -1.20 -20.20 -14.77
C LEU A 42 -0.02 -21.05 -14.29
N GLU A 43 0.96 -21.20 -15.17
CA GLU A 43 2.22 -21.85 -14.81
C GLU A 43 2.90 -21.11 -13.64
N PRO A 44 3.34 -21.82 -12.58
CA PRO A 44 4.05 -21.21 -11.48
C PRO A 44 5.36 -20.55 -11.94
N LEU A 45 5.72 -19.44 -11.30
CA LEU A 45 7.04 -18.83 -11.52
C LEU A 45 8.15 -19.81 -11.14
N THR A 46 9.14 -19.92 -12.02
CA THR A 46 10.36 -20.68 -11.74
C THR A 46 11.21 -19.99 -10.68
N ARG A 47 12.23 -20.68 -10.18
CA ARG A 47 13.12 -20.16 -9.14
C ARG A 47 13.82 -18.88 -9.60
N ILE A 48 13.52 -17.75 -8.94
CA ILE A 48 14.16 -16.47 -9.22
C ILE A 48 15.51 -16.38 -8.48
N GLY A 49 16.61 -16.36 -9.25
CA GLY A 49 17.97 -16.25 -8.73
C GLY A 49 18.44 -14.81 -8.53
N MET A 50 17.96 -14.13 -7.49
CA MET A 50 18.40 -12.76 -7.18
C MET A 50 19.86 -12.73 -6.69
N ARG A 51 20.66 -11.79 -7.20
CA ARG A 51 22.03 -11.51 -6.76
C ARG A 51 22.23 -10.01 -6.62
N ILE A 52 23.01 -9.61 -5.62
CA ILE A 52 23.39 -8.21 -5.39
C ILE A 52 24.27 -7.76 -6.57
N ARG A 53 23.87 -6.67 -7.25
CA ARG A 53 24.62 -6.09 -8.38
C ARG A 53 25.49 -4.91 -7.96
N ARG A 54 25.01 -4.08 -7.03
CA ARG A 54 25.71 -2.90 -6.51
C ARG A 54 25.48 -2.76 -5.01
N VAL A 55 26.46 -2.18 -4.32
CA VAL A 55 26.36 -1.77 -2.91
C VAL A 55 26.72 -0.28 -2.86
N LEU A 56 25.73 0.56 -2.59
CA LEU A 56 25.88 2.01 -2.57
C LEU A 56 26.34 2.46 -1.18
N LYS A 57 27.64 2.71 -1.03
CA LYS A 57 28.26 3.14 0.23
C LYS A 57 28.38 4.66 0.26
N GLY A 58 27.86 5.30 1.30
CA GLY A 58 28.05 6.75 1.49
C GLY A 58 27.29 7.35 2.67
N HIS A 59 26.11 6.81 3.02
CA HIS A 59 25.43 7.23 4.25
C HIS A 59 26.19 6.78 5.49
N LEU A 60 26.17 7.64 6.52
CA LEU A 60 26.86 7.43 7.79
C LEU A 60 25.92 6.91 8.89
N ALA A 61 24.62 6.86 8.61
CA ALA A 61 23.60 6.39 9.53
C ALA A 61 22.51 5.57 8.80
N LYS A 62 21.46 5.19 9.53
CA LYS A 62 20.36 4.37 9.01
C LYS A 62 19.60 5.12 7.91
N ILE A 63 19.32 4.41 6.82
CA ILE A 63 18.48 4.88 5.71
C ILE A 63 17.03 4.56 6.05
N TYR A 64 16.13 5.54 5.94
CA TYR A 64 14.69 5.37 6.23
C TYR A 64 13.83 5.25 4.97
N ALA A 65 14.25 5.90 3.88
CA ALA A 65 13.48 5.95 2.65
C ALA A 65 14.39 5.99 1.44
N MET A 66 13.87 5.47 0.33
CA MET A 66 14.47 5.60 -0.99
C MET A 66 13.41 5.63 -2.09
N HIS A 67 13.71 6.26 -3.22
CA HIS A 67 12.82 6.31 -4.38
C HIS A 67 13.61 6.29 -5.69
N TRP A 68 13.14 5.51 -6.66
CA TRP A 68 13.67 5.49 -8.02
C TRP A 68 13.15 6.69 -8.81
N ALA A 69 14.03 7.36 -9.53
CA ALA A 69 13.62 8.31 -10.55
C ALA A 69 12.95 7.58 -11.74
N THR A 70 12.11 8.30 -12.47
CA THR A 70 11.40 7.77 -13.65
C THR A 70 12.33 7.47 -14.83
N ASP A 71 13.58 7.94 -14.78
CA ASP A 71 14.61 7.72 -15.79
C ASP A 71 15.27 6.34 -15.72
N LYS A 72 14.87 5.49 -14.75
CA LYS A 72 15.38 4.11 -14.55
C LYS A 72 16.87 4.03 -14.24
N ARG A 73 17.52 5.15 -13.93
CA ARG A 73 18.96 5.24 -13.69
C ARG A 73 19.25 5.81 -12.32
N HIS A 74 18.53 6.85 -11.92
CA HIS A 74 18.80 7.53 -10.68
C HIS A 74 17.91 7.05 -9.54
N LEU A 75 18.45 7.12 -8.34
CA LEU A 75 17.79 6.73 -7.09
C LEU A 75 18.14 7.79 -6.04
N VAL A 76 17.17 8.23 -5.24
CA VAL A 76 17.43 9.07 -4.07
C VAL A 76 17.27 8.27 -2.79
N SER A 77 18.17 8.46 -1.83
CA SER A 77 18.06 7.87 -0.48
C SER A 77 18.14 8.94 0.61
N ALA A 78 17.38 8.72 1.70
CA ALA A 78 17.31 9.60 2.85
C ALA A 78 17.76 8.90 4.14
N SER A 79 18.68 9.53 4.87
CA SER A 79 19.34 8.95 6.04
C SER A 79 19.21 9.82 7.29
N GLN A 80 19.34 9.19 8.45
CA GLN A 80 19.38 9.85 9.76
C GLN A 80 20.58 10.79 9.94
N ASP A 81 21.61 10.66 9.09
CA ASP A 81 22.76 11.58 9.08
C ASP A 81 22.42 12.98 8.55
N GLY A 82 21.15 13.23 8.20
CA GLY A 82 20.67 14.51 7.68
C GLY A 82 20.96 14.70 6.19
N LYS A 83 21.44 13.66 5.49
CA LYS A 83 21.79 13.75 4.06
C LYS A 83 20.74 13.07 3.18
N LEU A 84 20.53 13.69 2.02
CA LEU A 84 19.91 13.09 0.85
C LEU A 84 21.01 12.85 -0.18
N ILE A 85 21.11 11.63 -0.70
CA ILE A 85 22.07 11.30 -1.76
C ILE A 85 21.29 10.84 -3.00
N VAL A 86 21.60 11.45 -4.14
CA VAL A 86 21.17 10.97 -5.46
C VAL A 86 22.28 10.12 -6.05
N TRP A 87 21.93 8.89 -6.44
CA TRP A 87 22.84 7.89 -6.97
C TRP A 87 22.57 7.68 -8.45
N ASP A 88 23.64 7.41 -9.21
CA ASP A 88 23.58 6.80 -10.53
C ASP A 88 23.72 5.28 -10.37
N ALA A 89 22.60 4.57 -10.41
CA ALA A 89 22.46 3.20 -9.88
C ALA A 89 22.38 2.10 -10.94
#